data_AF-A0A495WBF7-F1
#
_entry.id   AF-A0A495WBF7-F1
#
_cell.length_a   1.000
_cell.length_b   1.000
_cell.length_c   1.000
_cell.angle_alpha   90.00
_cell.angle_beta   90.00
_cell.angle_gamma   90.00
#
_symmetry.space_group_name_H-M   'P 1'
#
loop_
_entity.id
_entity.type
_entity.pdbx_description
1 polymer ?
#
loop_
_entity_poly.entity_id
_entity_poly.type
_entity_poly.pdbx_seq_one_letter_code
_entity_poly.pdbx_strand_id
1 'polypeptide(L)'
;MMHLGQEPVMKVAEPLGERYCARLVALPPALNTGNALIDDEHRQLLAVMQQLRTVCADPERLADCLGCAGARRQACEHAVVGILGDLFAFILEHFASEERIMRDAMMAVTEHDLCAAHIEDHAAIAQKVQEIVSRLDFAHTVARIRELDGLLGRWLDNHIGMHDLILVGWLGKGSQPPPDAR
;
A
#
# COMPACT_ATOMS: atom_id res chain seq x y z
N MET A 1 -10.00 -32.37 46.21
CA MET A 1 -8.91 -31.41 45.89
C MET A 1 -8.91 -31.21 44.40
N MET A 2 -9.19 -29.98 43.97
CA MET A 2 -9.31 -29.53 42.58
C MET A 2 -7.95 -29.44 41.92
N HIS A 3 -7.83 -29.83 40.64
CA HIS A 3 -6.88 -29.21 39.70
C HIS A 3 -7.60 -29.06 38.34
N LEU A 4 -8.14 -27.86 38.14
CA LEU A 4 -8.60 -27.36 36.84
C LEU A 4 -7.36 -26.99 36.04
N GLY A 5 -7.13 -27.66 34.91
CA GLY A 5 -6.08 -27.32 33.96
C GLY A 5 -6.40 -25.99 33.27
N GLN A 6 -5.46 -25.05 33.34
CA GLN A 6 -5.52 -23.79 32.60
C GLN A 6 -5.39 -24.05 31.10
N GLU A 7 -6.38 -23.60 30.34
CA GLU A 7 -6.28 -23.49 28.89
C GLU A 7 -5.28 -22.39 28.49
N PRO A 8 -4.55 -22.54 27.37
CA PRO A 8 -3.62 -21.52 26.92
C PRO A 8 -4.40 -20.31 26.42
N VAL A 9 -4.24 -19.18 27.12
CA VAL A 9 -4.73 -17.88 26.69
C VAL A 9 -4.09 -17.54 25.34
N MET A 10 -4.90 -17.50 24.27
CA MET A 10 -4.50 -16.91 22.99
C MET A 10 -4.10 -15.45 23.26
N LYS A 11 -2.83 -15.13 23.01
CA LYS A 11 -2.38 -13.74 23.00
C LYS A 11 -3.13 -13.01 21.89
N VAL A 12 -3.97 -12.06 22.28
CA VAL A 12 -4.60 -11.09 21.39
C VAL A 12 -3.50 -10.43 20.57
N ALA A 13 -3.63 -10.46 19.24
CA ALA A 13 -2.70 -9.81 18.34
C ALA A 13 -2.68 -8.30 18.66
N GLU A 14 -1.50 -7.77 18.95
CA GLU A 14 -1.29 -6.33 19.12
C GLU A 14 -1.66 -5.61 17.80
N PRO A 15 -2.25 -4.39 17.88
CA PRO A 15 -2.58 -3.63 16.68
C PRO A 15 -1.30 -3.31 15.90
N LEU A 16 -1.35 -3.51 14.58
CA LEU A 16 -0.24 -3.35 13.63
C LEU A 16 0.38 -1.94 13.61
N GLY A 17 -0.24 -0.95 14.28
CA GLY A 17 0.13 0.46 14.24
C GLY A 17 1.44 0.84 14.94
N GLU A 18 1.98 0.02 15.84
CA GLU A 18 3.17 0.41 16.64
C GLU A 18 4.51 -0.04 16.06
N ARG A 19 4.53 -0.90 15.04
CA ARG A 19 5.78 -1.41 14.46
C ARG A 19 6.42 -0.51 13.40
N TYR A 20 5.71 0.51 12.94
CA TYR A 20 6.22 1.46 11.96
C TYR A 20 6.74 2.73 12.64
N CYS A 21 7.83 2.62 13.41
CA CYS A 21 8.76 3.74 13.55
C CYS A 21 9.52 3.95 12.23
N ALA A 22 8.77 4.14 11.14
CA ALA A 22 9.32 4.55 9.86
C ALA A 22 9.75 6.00 10.04
N ARG A 23 11.04 6.26 9.83
CA ARG A 23 11.55 7.61 9.55
C ARG A 23 10.56 8.24 8.55
N LEU A 24 9.83 9.28 8.95
CA LEU A 24 8.74 9.85 8.15
C LEU A 24 9.25 10.10 6.73
N VAL A 25 8.82 9.28 5.78
CA VAL A 25 9.14 9.49 4.38
C VAL A 25 8.46 10.80 4.00
N ALA A 26 9.25 11.77 3.57
CA ALA A 26 8.71 13.05 3.15
C ALA A 26 7.82 12.80 1.93
N LEU A 27 6.56 13.20 2.02
CA LEU A 27 5.62 13.07 0.91
C LEU A 27 6.00 14.09 -0.18
N PRO A 28 6.35 13.65 -1.40
CA PRO A 28 6.61 14.56 -2.49
C PRO A 28 5.39 15.45 -2.76
N PRO A 29 5.57 16.72 -3.19
CA PRO A 29 4.44 17.61 -3.48
C PRO A 29 3.45 17.03 -4.51
N ALA A 30 3.93 16.22 -5.46
CA ALA A 30 3.09 15.58 -6.46
C ALA A 30 2.15 14.50 -5.89
N LEU A 31 2.45 13.97 -4.70
CA LEU A 31 1.68 12.92 -4.03
C LEU A 31 0.88 13.45 -2.83
N ASN A 32 0.96 14.76 -2.59
CA ASN A 32 0.26 15.43 -1.51
C ASN A 32 -1.13 15.86 -1.98
N THR A 33 -2.15 15.26 -1.38
CA THR A 33 -3.55 15.54 -1.67
C THR A 33 -4.12 16.68 -0.84
N GLY A 34 -3.50 16.97 0.30
CA GLY A 34 -3.99 17.92 1.30
C GLY A 34 -4.99 17.31 2.29
N ASN A 35 -5.36 16.04 2.12
CA ASN A 35 -6.13 15.29 3.11
C ASN A 35 -5.18 14.50 4.02
N ALA A 36 -5.20 14.80 5.33
CA ALA A 36 -4.23 14.24 6.28
C ALA A 36 -4.22 12.71 6.33
N LEU A 37 -5.40 12.06 6.29
CA LEU A 37 -5.52 10.61 6.34
C LEU A 37 -4.90 9.98 5.09
N ILE A 38 -5.32 10.43 3.91
CA ILE A 38 -4.84 9.92 2.61
C ILE A 38 -3.33 10.18 2.48
N ASP A 39 -2.86 11.36 2.86
CA ASP A 39 -1.44 11.70 2.82
C ASP A 39 -0.58 10.86 3.78
N ASP A 40 -1.11 10.50 4.96
CA ASP A 40 -0.46 9.57 5.89
C ASP A 40 -0.40 8.15 5.32
N GLU A 41 -1.45 7.73 4.63
CA GLU A 41 -1.51 6.45 3.95
C GLU A 41 -0.50 6.39 2.76
N HIS A 42 -0.40 7.44 1.96
CA HIS A 42 0.61 7.55 0.89
C HIS A 42 2.04 7.50 1.43
N ARG A 43 2.31 8.15 2.57
CA ARG A 43 3.62 8.06 3.24
C ARG A 43 3.98 6.63 3.63
N GLN A 44 2.99 5.85 4.07
CA GLN A 44 3.19 4.45 4.44
C GLN A 44 3.49 3.59 3.21
N LEU A 45 2.78 3.78 2.08
CA LEU A 45 3.12 3.12 0.81
C LEU A 45 4.57 3.40 0.39
N LEU A 46 4.98 4.67 0.43
CA LEU A 46 6.34 5.06 0.08
C LEU A 46 7.38 4.43 1.02
N ALA A 47 7.07 4.30 2.31
CA ALA A 47 7.94 3.63 3.26
C ALA A 47 8.11 2.14 2.95
N VAL A 48 7.03 1.44 2.61
CA VAL A 48 7.08 0.03 2.18
C VAL A 48 7.90 -0.13 0.90
N MET A 49 7.73 0.76 -0.09
CA MET A 49 8.54 0.77 -1.31
C MET A 49 10.02 1.04 -1.02
N GLN A 50 10.33 1.96 -0.10
CA GLN A 50 11.71 2.22 0.31
C GLN A 50 12.33 0.98 0.96
N GLN A 51 11.60 0.28 1.82
CA GLN A 51 12.06 -0.98 2.41
C GLN A 51 12.34 -2.04 1.34
N LEU A 52 11.44 -2.21 0.37
CA LEU A 52 11.62 -3.13 -0.76
C LEU A 52 12.95 -2.90 -1.51
N ARG A 53 13.29 -1.63 -1.77
CA ARG A 53 14.54 -1.24 -2.45
C ARG A 53 15.80 -1.61 -1.67
N THR A 54 15.72 -1.76 -0.36
CA THR A 54 16.86 -2.11 0.51
C THR A 54 17.13 -3.61 0.63
N VAL A 55 16.20 -4.46 0.18
CA VAL A 55 16.31 -5.91 0.34
C VAL A 55 17.51 -6.48 -0.43
N CYS A 56 17.67 -6.03 -1.67
CA CYS A 56 18.84 -6.37 -2.48
C CYS A 56 19.90 -5.27 -2.33
N ALA A 57 21.17 -5.65 -2.26
CA ALA A 57 22.26 -4.69 -2.15
C ALA A 57 22.57 -3.97 -3.49
N ASP A 58 22.27 -4.62 -4.62
CA ASP A 58 22.53 -4.07 -5.95
C ASP A 58 21.44 -4.52 -6.94
N PRO A 59 20.19 -4.06 -6.75
CA PRO A 59 19.08 -4.47 -7.60
C PRO A 59 19.19 -3.94 -9.02
N GLU A 60 19.97 -2.89 -9.28
CA GLU A 60 20.10 -2.31 -10.62
C GLU A 60 21.07 -3.09 -11.51
N ARG A 61 22.15 -3.64 -10.95
CA ARG A 61 23.20 -4.31 -11.73
C ARG A 61 23.07 -5.82 -11.79
N LEU A 62 22.47 -6.45 -10.77
CA LEU A 62 22.34 -7.91 -10.71
C LEU A 62 21.20 -8.38 -11.61
N ALA A 63 21.51 -9.18 -12.64
CA ALA A 63 20.48 -9.81 -13.48
C ALA A 63 19.62 -10.79 -12.66
N ASP A 64 20.27 -11.62 -11.85
CA ASP A 64 19.68 -12.65 -10.99
C ASP A 64 20.40 -12.76 -9.64
N CYS A 65 19.99 -13.71 -8.80
CA CYS A 65 20.56 -13.97 -7.48
C CYS A 65 21.45 -15.23 -7.45
N LEU A 66 21.80 -15.84 -8.58
CA LEU A 66 22.56 -17.10 -8.63
C LEU A 66 23.98 -16.94 -8.09
N GLY A 67 24.58 -15.76 -8.26
CA GLY A 67 25.89 -15.41 -7.71
C GLY A 67 25.89 -15.13 -6.19
N CYS A 68 24.71 -15.00 -5.56
CA CYS A 68 24.61 -14.78 -4.12
C CYS A 68 24.82 -16.08 -3.33
N ALA A 69 25.37 -15.97 -2.12
CA ALA A 69 25.40 -17.09 -1.19
C ALA A 69 23.97 -17.56 -0.85
N GLY A 70 23.78 -18.87 -0.63
CA GLY A 70 22.46 -19.46 -0.35
C GLY A 70 21.72 -18.79 0.81
N ALA A 71 22.43 -18.52 1.93
CA ALA A 71 21.86 -17.81 3.07
C ALA A 71 21.39 -16.38 2.72
N ARG A 72 22.10 -15.69 1.82
CA ARG A 72 21.70 -14.35 1.36
C ARG A 72 20.46 -14.40 0.48
N ARG A 73 20.37 -15.37 -0.44
CA ARG A 73 19.17 -15.59 -1.26
C ARG A 73 17.94 -15.81 -0.39
N GLN A 74 18.03 -16.75 0.54
CA GLN A 74 16.93 -17.07 1.44
C GLN A 74 16.51 -15.87 2.30
N ALA A 75 17.48 -15.11 2.83
CA ALA A 75 17.17 -13.91 3.61
C ALA A 75 16.46 -12.83 2.77
N CYS A 76 16.92 -12.60 1.52
CA CYS A 76 16.25 -11.65 0.62
C CYS A 76 14.84 -12.11 0.26
N GLU A 77 14.65 -13.38 -0.08
CA GLU A 77 13.33 -13.94 -0.40
C GLU A 77 12.35 -13.80 0.78
N HIS A 78 12.76 -14.20 1.98
CA HIS A 78 11.94 -14.03 3.18
C HIS A 78 11.61 -12.56 3.46
N ALA A 79 12.57 -11.65 3.27
CA ALA A 79 12.32 -10.23 3.43
C ALA A 79 11.31 -9.70 2.41
N VAL A 80 11.41 -10.10 1.15
CA VAL A 80 10.41 -9.73 0.12
C VAL A 80 9.03 -10.27 0.49
N VAL A 81 8.92 -11.53 0.90
CA VAL A 81 7.65 -12.14 1.33
C VAL A 81 7.02 -11.38 2.51
N GLY A 82 7.83 -11.00 3.51
CA GLY A 82 7.35 -10.20 4.65
C GLY A 82 6.82 -8.84 4.22
N ILE A 83 7.63 -8.09 3.45
CA ILE A 83 7.27 -6.77 2.93
C ILE A 83 6.01 -6.83 2.07
N LEU A 84 5.81 -7.90 1.30
CA LEU A 84 4.61 -8.09 0.49
C LEU A 84 3.36 -8.33 1.34
N GLY A 85 3.47 -9.10 2.42
CA GLY A 85 2.36 -9.27 3.37
C GLY A 85 1.94 -7.92 3.97
N ASP A 86 2.93 -7.13 4.39
CA ASP A 86 2.73 -5.77 4.90
C ASP A 86 2.12 -4.84 3.84
N LEU A 87 2.64 -4.88 2.61
CA LEU A 87 2.11 -4.11 1.47
C LEU A 87 0.65 -4.44 1.19
N PHE A 88 0.29 -5.73 1.13
CA PHE A 88 -1.09 -6.14 0.83
C PHE A 88 -2.05 -5.73 1.94
N ALA A 89 -1.68 -5.95 3.19
CA ALA A 89 -2.51 -5.52 4.32
C ALA A 89 -2.75 -4.02 4.28
N PHE A 90 -1.69 -3.25 4.01
CA PHE A 90 -1.77 -1.80 3.96
C PHE A 90 -2.57 -1.29 2.75
N ILE A 91 -2.28 -1.77 1.53
CA ILE A 91 -2.89 -1.23 0.31
C ILE A 91 -4.41 -1.50 0.27
N LEU A 92 -4.85 -2.66 0.79
CA LEU A 92 -6.27 -2.98 0.90
C LEU A 92 -6.98 -2.09 1.93
N GLU A 93 -6.31 -1.73 3.03
CA GLU A 93 -6.87 -0.80 4.01
C GLU A 93 -6.99 0.61 3.41
N HIS A 94 -5.96 1.08 2.72
CA HIS A 94 -5.98 2.37 2.01
C HIS A 94 -7.14 2.43 0.99
N PHE A 95 -7.30 1.40 0.15
CA PHE A 95 -8.44 1.31 -0.78
C PHE A 95 -9.78 1.36 -0.04
N ALA A 96 -9.91 0.60 1.04
CA ALA A 96 -11.13 0.59 1.84
C ALA A 96 -11.43 1.95 2.49
N SER A 97 -10.40 2.68 2.92
CA SER A 97 -10.50 4.05 3.43
C SER A 97 -11.07 4.98 2.38
N GLU A 98 -10.49 5.03 1.18
CA GLU A 98 -10.93 5.92 0.11
C GLU A 98 -12.32 5.56 -0.43
N GLU A 99 -12.59 4.28 -0.62
CA GLU A 99 -13.90 3.82 -1.06
C GLU A 99 -14.99 4.13 -0.03
N ARG A 100 -14.66 4.07 1.27
CA ARG A 100 -15.56 4.53 2.32
C ARG A 100 -15.79 6.04 2.24
N ILE A 101 -14.74 6.82 2.03
CA ILE A 101 -14.85 8.27 1.84
C ILE A 101 -15.76 8.58 0.63
N MET A 102 -15.56 7.92 -0.51
CA MET A 102 -16.41 8.08 -1.70
C MET A 102 -17.89 7.76 -1.42
N ARG A 103 -18.16 6.69 -0.66
CA ARG A 103 -19.54 6.32 -0.26
C ARG A 103 -20.15 7.32 0.70
N ASP A 104 -19.44 7.68 1.77
CA ASP A 104 -19.94 8.58 2.82
C ASP A 104 -20.17 10.00 2.28
N ALA A 105 -19.36 10.41 1.30
CA ALA A 105 -19.51 11.66 0.58
C ALA A 105 -20.68 11.67 -0.42
N MET A 106 -21.40 10.54 -0.63
CA MET A 106 -22.42 10.38 -1.68
C MET A 106 -21.88 10.56 -3.11
N MET A 107 -20.55 10.53 -3.29
CA MET A 107 -19.90 10.68 -4.59
C MET A 107 -20.25 9.52 -5.52
N ALA A 108 -20.38 8.30 -4.99
CA ALA A 108 -20.83 7.14 -5.76
C ALA A 108 -22.24 7.29 -6.37
N VAL A 109 -23.07 8.20 -5.84
CA VAL A 109 -24.41 8.49 -6.36
C VAL A 109 -24.38 9.57 -7.44
N THR A 110 -23.55 10.59 -7.27
CA THR A 110 -23.49 11.76 -8.16
C THR A 110 -22.46 11.61 -9.28
N GLU A 111 -21.35 10.93 -9.01
CA GLU A 111 -20.17 10.75 -9.86
C GLU A 111 -19.83 9.25 -10.00
N HIS A 112 -20.84 8.43 -10.30
CA HIS A 112 -20.73 6.97 -10.36
C HIS A 112 -19.53 6.48 -11.19
N ASP A 113 -19.34 7.03 -12.39
CA ASP A 113 -18.31 6.55 -13.32
C ASP A 113 -16.90 6.86 -12.83
N LEU A 114 -16.71 7.97 -12.09
CA LEU A 114 -15.43 8.29 -11.47
C LEU A 114 -15.11 7.32 -10.33
N CYS A 115 -16.08 7.03 -9.46
CA CYS A 115 -15.91 6.05 -8.39
C CYS A 115 -15.66 4.64 -8.94
N ALA A 116 -16.37 4.25 -10.01
CA ALA A 116 -16.17 2.95 -10.65
C ALA A 116 -14.76 2.83 -11.22
N ALA A 117 -14.27 3.85 -11.94
CA ALA A 117 -12.90 3.86 -12.47
C ALA A 117 -11.84 3.79 -11.35
N HIS A 118 -12.06 4.47 -10.22
CA HIS A 118 -11.17 4.42 -9.05
C HIS A 118 -11.08 3.00 -8.48
N ILE A 119 -12.22 2.36 -8.22
CA ILE A 119 -12.31 0.98 -7.69
C ILE A 119 -11.73 -0.03 -8.68
N GLU A 120 -11.95 0.15 -9.97
CA GLU A 120 -11.37 -0.73 -11.00
C GLU A 120 -9.83 -0.64 -11.02
N ASP A 121 -9.26 0.56 -10.84
CA ASP A 121 -7.81 0.73 -10.76
C ASP A 121 -7.23 0.07 -9.50
N HIS A 122 -7.91 0.17 -8.34
CA HIS A 122 -7.57 -0.58 -7.12
C HIS A 122 -7.51 -2.09 -7.37
N ALA A 123 -8.55 -2.65 -8.00
CA ALA A 123 -8.60 -4.08 -8.31
C ALA A 123 -7.47 -4.47 -9.28
N ALA A 124 -7.20 -3.65 -10.30
CA ALA A 124 -6.20 -3.92 -11.31
C ALA A 124 -4.78 -3.95 -10.74
N ILE A 125 -4.43 -3.02 -9.84
CA ILE A 125 -3.10 -3.03 -9.21
C ILE A 125 -2.95 -4.21 -8.25
N ALA A 126 -3.98 -4.53 -7.45
CA ALA A 126 -3.95 -5.66 -6.54
C ALA A 126 -3.68 -6.98 -7.29
N GLN A 127 -4.35 -7.17 -8.44
CA GLN A 127 -4.13 -8.32 -9.31
C GLN A 127 -2.69 -8.35 -9.85
N LYS A 128 -2.17 -7.24 -10.40
CA LYS A 128 -0.81 -7.20 -10.96
C LYS A 128 0.27 -7.47 -9.91
N VAL A 129 0.10 -6.95 -8.69
CA VAL A 129 1.00 -7.27 -7.57
C VAL A 129 0.93 -8.77 -7.29
N GLN A 130 -0.26 -9.35 -7.17
CA GLN A 130 -0.42 -10.80 -6.92
C GLN A 130 0.22 -11.67 -8.01
N GLU A 131 0.15 -11.26 -9.28
CA GLU A 131 0.80 -11.93 -10.42
C GLU A 131 2.34 -11.86 -10.38
N ILE A 132 2.91 -10.78 -9.84
CA ILE A 132 4.36 -10.69 -9.63
C ILE A 132 4.80 -11.57 -8.47
N VAL A 133 4.02 -11.56 -7.38
CA VAL A 133 4.28 -12.32 -6.16
C VAL A 133 4.18 -13.83 -6.38
N SER A 134 3.21 -14.30 -7.18
CA SER A 134 3.05 -15.73 -7.49
C SER A 134 4.23 -16.33 -8.25
N ARG A 135 5.08 -15.48 -8.84
CA ARG A 135 6.31 -15.86 -9.56
C ARG A 135 7.58 -15.69 -8.73
N LEU A 136 7.47 -15.50 -7.40
CA LEU A 136 8.64 -15.42 -6.52
C LEU A 136 9.40 -16.73 -6.51
N ASP A 137 10.71 -16.62 -6.68
CA ASP A 137 11.66 -17.71 -6.51
C ASP A 137 13.03 -17.15 -6.05
N PHE A 138 13.86 -18.03 -5.50
CA PHE A 138 15.17 -17.67 -4.93
C PHE A 138 16.19 -17.19 -5.96
N ALA A 139 16.05 -17.56 -7.23
CA ALA A 139 16.98 -17.19 -8.30
C ALA A 139 16.65 -15.81 -8.88
N HIS A 140 15.36 -15.45 -8.92
CA HIS A 140 14.89 -14.22 -9.56
C HIS A 140 14.29 -13.20 -8.58
N THR A 141 14.54 -13.33 -7.28
CA THR A 141 14.07 -12.38 -6.25
C THR A 141 14.41 -10.92 -6.63
N VAL A 142 15.62 -10.66 -7.13
CA VAL A 142 16.02 -9.32 -7.57
C VAL A 142 15.20 -8.78 -8.75
N ALA A 143 14.79 -9.65 -9.68
CA ALA A 143 13.91 -9.27 -10.78
C ALA A 143 12.50 -8.94 -10.28
N ARG A 144 11.97 -9.72 -9.32
CA ARG A 144 10.67 -9.44 -8.68
C ARG A 144 10.68 -8.11 -7.93
N ILE A 145 11.75 -7.80 -7.21
CA ILE A 145 11.95 -6.50 -6.54
C ILE A 145 11.84 -5.34 -7.55
N ARG A 146 12.56 -5.41 -8.67
CA ARG A 146 12.51 -4.37 -9.72
C ARG A 146 11.12 -4.24 -10.34
N GLU A 147 10.47 -5.37 -10.65
CA GLU A 147 9.14 -5.35 -11.24
C GLU A 147 8.10 -4.74 -10.28
N LEU A 148 8.12 -5.11 -9.00
CA LEU A 148 7.25 -4.52 -7.98
C LEU A 148 7.51 -3.03 -7.80
N ASP A 149 8.77 -2.63 -7.60
CA ASP A 149 9.12 -1.23 -7.38
C ASP A 149 8.73 -0.33 -8.57
N GLY A 150 9.00 -0.79 -9.79
CA GLY A 150 8.61 -0.07 -11.00
C GLY A 150 7.11 -0.03 -11.22
N LEU A 151 6.38 -1.12 -10.91
CA LEU A 151 4.92 -1.16 -11.00
C LEU A 151 4.30 -0.18 -10.00
N LEU A 152 4.68 -0.27 -8.72
CA LEU A 152 4.14 0.55 -7.64
C LEU A 152 4.47 2.03 -7.84
N GLY A 153 5.70 2.37 -8.26
CA GLY A 153 6.08 3.76 -8.52
C GLY A 153 5.22 4.42 -9.60
N ARG A 154 5.06 3.74 -10.75
CA ARG A 154 4.21 4.28 -11.83
C ARG A 154 2.74 4.33 -11.45
N TRP A 155 2.26 3.30 -10.75
CA TRP A 155 0.86 3.25 -10.32
C TRP A 155 0.57 4.37 -9.33
N LEU A 156 1.39 4.53 -8.28
CA LEU A 156 1.18 5.54 -7.24
C LEU A 156 1.13 6.96 -7.81
N ASP A 157 2.08 7.32 -8.68
CA ASP A 157 2.11 8.65 -9.31
C ASP A 157 0.85 8.93 -10.15
N ASN A 158 0.40 7.93 -10.93
CA ASN A 158 -0.77 8.09 -11.79
C ASN A 158 -2.07 8.04 -11.01
N HIS A 159 -2.18 7.14 -10.03
CA HIS A 159 -3.38 6.90 -9.24
C HIS A 159 -3.75 8.16 -8.45
N ILE A 160 -2.80 8.71 -7.69
CA ILE A 160 -3.01 9.93 -6.92
C ILE A 160 -3.43 11.09 -7.82
N GLY A 161 -2.77 11.22 -8.98
CA GLY A 161 -3.05 12.26 -9.96
C GLY A 161 -4.45 12.16 -10.57
N MET A 162 -4.88 10.95 -10.91
CA MET A 162 -6.11 10.68 -11.65
C MET A 162 -7.33 10.46 -10.76
N HIS A 163 -7.13 10.06 -9.51
CA HIS A 163 -8.20 9.61 -8.63
C HIS A 163 -8.19 10.39 -7.29
N ASP A 164 -7.15 10.30 -6.49
CA ASP A 164 -7.19 10.76 -5.09
C ASP A 164 -7.28 12.29 -4.99
N LEU A 165 -6.61 13.02 -5.89
CA LEU A 165 -6.76 14.47 -5.99
C LEU A 165 -8.17 14.89 -6.39
N ILE A 166 -8.86 14.10 -7.22
CA ILE A 166 -10.26 14.36 -7.60
C ILE A 166 -11.17 14.09 -6.41
N LEU A 167 -10.97 12.98 -5.71
CA LEU A 167 -11.68 12.62 -4.48
C LEU A 167 -11.58 13.76 -3.46
N VAL A 168 -10.38 14.21 -3.11
CA VAL A 168 -10.17 15.29 -2.14
C VAL A 168 -10.73 16.63 -2.64
N GLY A 169 -10.55 16.94 -3.92
CA GLY A 169 -11.14 18.12 -4.54
C GLY A 169 -12.67 18.14 -4.46
N TRP A 170 -13.32 16.99 -4.58
CA TRP A 170 -14.77 16.85 -4.43
C TRP A 170 -15.23 17.10 -2.99
N LEU A 171 -14.52 16.54 -2.00
CA LEU A 171 -14.79 16.78 -0.57
C LEU A 171 -14.75 18.28 -0.22
N GLY A 172 -13.81 19.01 -0.82
CA GLY A 172 -13.72 20.48 -0.66
C GLY A 172 -14.94 21.24 -1.19
N LYS A 173 -15.57 20.75 -2.28
CA LYS A 173 -16.77 21.35 -2.88
C LYS A 173 -18.04 21.03 -2.10
N GLY A 174 -18.17 19.80 -1.60
CA GLY A 174 -19.33 19.37 -0.79
C GLY A 174 -19.43 20.03 0.58
N SER A 175 -18.36 20.68 1.04
CA SER A 175 -18.28 21.39 2.32
C SER A 175 -18.82 22.84 2.29
N GLN A 176 -19.24 23.32 1.12
CA GLN A 176 -19.71 24.71 0.95
C GLN A 176 -21.22 24.80 1.20
N PRO A 177 -21.69 25.62 2.18
CA PRO A 177 -23.12 25.83 2.36
C PRO A 177 -23.73 26.50 1.11
N PRO A 178 -24.99 26.21 0.77
CA PRO A 178 -25.64 26.78 -0.41
C PRO A 178 -25.62 28.31 -0.37
N PRO A 179 -25.47 28.99 -1.52
CA PRO A 179 -25.24 30.44 -1.58
C PRO A 179 -26.40 31.34 -1.11
N ASP A 180 -27.56 30.78 -0.70
CA ASP A 180 -28.75 31.55 -0.31
C ASP A 180 -29.24 31.25 1.12
N ALA A 181 -28.33 31.28 2.09
CA ALA A 181 -28.68 31.38 3.51
C ALA A 181 -28.36 32.80 4.03
N ARG A 182 -29.13 33.81 3.58
CA ARG A 182 -29.22 35.15 4.19
C ARG A 182 -30.65 35.66 4.15
#